data_AF-A0A932FU60-F1
#
_entry.id   AF-A0A932FU60-F1
#
_cell.length_a   1.000
_cell.length_b   1.000
_cell.length_c   1.000
_cell.angle_alpha   90.00
_cell.angle_beta   90.00
_cell.angle_gamma   90.00
#
_symmetry.space_group_name_H-M   'P 1'
#
loop_
_entity.id
_entity.type
_entity.pdbx_description
1 polymer ?
#
loop_
_entity_poly.entity_id
_entity_poly.type
_entity_poly.pdbx_seq_one_letter_code
_entity_poly.pdbx_strand_id
1 'polypeptide(L)'
;SVVVTPGCAGYSAIGVFISLFTLMMLDVRLPAGKAWYVFLIGLAGTWLQNILRIMVLVSAGYYWGPAAFDLAHYNAAYIIFPAWFALFAFFYLRQCRRRGHAGTAPA
;
A
#
# COMPACT_ATOMS: atom_id res chain seq x y z
N SER A 1 -24.20 1.72 16.08
CA SER A 1 -22.94 2.19 16.70
C SER A 1 -21.79 1.84 15.78
N VAL A 2 -20.89 2.77 15.48
CA VAL A 2 -19.71 2.50 14.64
C VAL A 2 -18.62 1.93 15.53
N VAL A 3 -18.55 0.60 15.64
CA VAL A 3 -17.54 -0.07 16.47
C VAL A 3 -16.27 -0.25 15.65
N VAL A 4 -15.26 0.57 15.93
CA VAL A 4 -13.92 0.43 15.32
C VAL A 4 -13.20 -0.71 16.02
N THR A 5 -13.22 -1.89 15.41
CA THR A 5 -12.52 -3.08 15.89
C THR A 5 -11.04 -3.07 15.46
N PRO A 6 -10.15 -3.89 16.05
CA PRO A 6 -8.78 -4.04 15.59
C PRO A 6 -8.65 -4.43 14.11
N GLY A 7 -9.69 -5.05 13.52
CA GLY A 7 -9.76 -5.30 12.06
C GLY A 7 -9.83 -4.03 11.21
N CYS A 8 -10.15 -2.88 11.80
CA CYS A 8 -10.10 -1.57 11.16
C CYS A 8 -8.68 -0.98 11.13
N ALA A 9 -7.81 -1.38 12.07
CA ALA A 9 -6.49 -0.79 12.27
C ALA A 9 -5.49 -1.09 11.13
N GLY A 10 -5.85 -2.02 10.24
CA GLY A 10 -5.10 -2.32 9.02
C GLY A 10 -3.69 -2.89 9.27
N TYR A 11 -3.48 -3.52 10.42
CA TYR A 11 -2.24 -4.22 10.77
C TYR A 11 -1.92 -5.33 9.75
N SER A 12 -2.97 -6.02 9.27
CA SER A 12 -2.86 -7.02 8.21
C SER A 12 -2.34 -6.42 6.89
N ALA A 13 -2.71 -5.18 6.55
CA ALA A 13 -2.25 -4.52 5.33
C ALA A 13 -0.75 -4.21 5.37
N ILE A 14 -0.22 -3.83 6.53
CA ILE A 14 1.23 -3.64 6.73
C ILE A 14 1.97 -4.97 6.56
N GLY A 15 1.46 -6.04 7.19
CA GLY A 15 2.05 -7.39 7.05
C GLY A 15 2.10 -7.84 5.59
N VAL A 16 0.97 -7.72 4.86
CA VAL A 16 0.87 -8.07 3.44
C VAL A 16 1.82 -7.21 2.60
N PHE A 17 1.89 -5.90 2.85
CA PHE A 17 2.83 -5.01 2.15
C PHE A 17 4.28 -5.47 2.33
N ILE A 18 4.70 -5.78 3.56
CA ILE A 18 6.07 -6.24 3.85
C ILE A 18 6.34 -7.57 3.14
N SER A 19 5.41 -8.53 3.18
CA SER A 19 5.55 -9.82 2.49
C SER A 19 5.72 -9.63 0.98
N LEU A 20 4.87 -8.82 0.35
CA LEU A 20 4.94 -8.54 -1.08
C LEU A 20 6.20 -7.77 -1.46
N PHE A 21 6.59 -6.77 -0.68
CA PHE A 21 7.84 -6.05 -0.90
C PHE A 21 9.06 -6.98 -0.81
N THR A 22 9.06 -7.90 0.16
CA THR A 22 10.12 -8.91 0.31
C THR A 22 10.18 -9.82 -0.90
N LEU A 23 9.02 -10.31 -1.38
CA LEU A 23 8.95 -11.09 -2.62
C LEU A 23 9.48 -10.31 -3.83
N MET A 24 9.11 -9.04 -3.97
CA MET A 24 9.61 -8.17 -5.04
C MET A 24 11.12 -7.95 -4.96
N MET A 25 11.70 -7.85 -3.76
CA MET A 25 13.16 -7.76 -3.57
C MET A 25 13.89 -9.05 -3.90
N LEU A 26 13.26 -10.21 -3.66
CA LEU A 26 13.82 -11.50 -4.05
C LEU A 26 13.86 -11.66 -5.57
N ASP A 27 12.82 -11.20 -6.27
CA ASP A 27 12.73 -11.27 -7.73
C ASP A 27 13.59 -10.21 -8.43
N VAL A 28 13.42 -8.94 -8.07
CA VAL A 28 14.15 -7.81 -8.66
C VAL A 28 14.84 -7.00 -7.56
N ARG A 29 16.13 -7.25 -7.38
CA ARG A 29 16.95 -6.60 -6.35
C ARG A 29 17.24 -5.13 -6.68
N LEU A 30 16.86 -4.24 -5.77
CA LEU A 30 17.42 -2.89 -5.69
C LEU A 30 18.64 -2.88 -4.77
N PRO A 31 19.61 -1.98 -4.98
CA PRO A 31 20.71 -1.80 -4.04
C PRO A 31 20.19 -1.32 -2.68
N ALA A 32 20.72 -1.93 -1.61
CA ALA A 32 20.23 -1.81 -0.23
C ALA A 32 19.96 -0.36 0.20
N GLY A 33 20.84 0.58 -0.15
CA GLY A 33 20.67 2.00 0.19
C GLY A 33 19.39 2.61 -0.40
N LYS A 34 19.02 2.31 -1.64
CA LYS A 34 17.77 2.83 -2.24
C LYS A 34 16.56 1.96 -1.92
N ALA A 35 16.76 0.66 -1.76
CA ALA A 35 15.75 -0.27 -1.27
C ALA A 35 15.12 0.22 0.03
N TRP A 36 15.94 0.70 0.97
CA TRP A 36 15.48 1.26 2.24
C TRP A 36 14.56 2.48 2.08
N TYR A 37 14.95 3.46 1.25
CA TYR A 37 14.09 4.64 1.01
C TYR A 37 12.78 4.28 0.32
N VAL A 38 12.83 3.38 -0.68
CA VAL A 38 11.63 2.91 -1.38
C VAL A 38 10.71 2.15 -0.42
N PHE A 39 11.28 1.32 0.45
CA PHE A 39 10.54 0.62 1.50
C PHE A 39 9.84 1.60 2.45
N LEU A 40 10.56 2.59 2.98
CA LEU A 40 10.00 3.57 3.91
C LEU A 40 8.87 4.38 3.27
N ILE A 41 9.02 4.79 1.99
CA ILE A 41 7.97 5.49 1.26
C ILE A 41 6.74 4.58 1.08
N GLY A 42 6.94 3.31 0.69
CA GLY A 42 5.85 2.35 0.52
C GLY A 42 5.14 2.03 1.83
N LEU A 43 5.88 1.94 2.93
CA LEU A 43 5.36 1.72 4.28
C LEU A 43 4.56 2.93 4.77
N ALA A 44 5.12 4.14 4.63
CA ALA A 44 4.44 5.38 4.98
C ALA A 44 3.15 5.57 4.16
N GLY A 45 3.18 5.23 2.87
CA GLY A 45 1.99 5.29 2.02
C GLY A 45 0.95 4.23 2.39
N THR A 46 1.37 3.01 2.77
CA THR A 46 0.45 1.96 3.29
C THR A 46 -0.22 2.42 4.58
N TRP A 47 0.54 3.06 5.48
CA TRP A 47 -0.01 3.66 6.69
C TRP A 47 -0.99 4.80 6.39
N LEU A 48 -0.65 5.70 5.48
CA LEU A 48 -1.54 6.79 5.05
C LEU A 48 -2.83 6.24 4.40
N GLN A 49 -2.71 5.17 3.62
CA GLN A 49 -3.85 4.49 3.00
C GLN A 49 -4.80 3.92 4.06
N ASN A 50 -4.29 3.33 5.15
CA ASN A 50 -5.12 2.90 6.28
C ASN A 50 -5.90 4.06 6.91
N ILE A 51 -5.29 5.24 7.05
CA ILE A 51 -6.00 6.44 7.55
C ILE A 51 -7.12 6.83 6.60
N LEU A 52 -6.83 6.89 5.29
CA LEU A 52 -7.83 7.20 4.27
C LEU A 52 -8.98 6.19 4.29
N ARG A 53 -8.70 4.90 4.52
CA ARG A 53 -9.73 3.87 4.70
C ARG A 53 -10.66 4.23 5.85
N ILE A 54 -10.12 4.57 7.02
CA ILE A 54 -10.94 4.95 8.19
C ILE A 54 -11.78 6.19 7.87
N MET A 55 -11.21 7.20 7.21
CA MET A 55 -11.95 8.40 6.78
C MET A 55 -13.12 8.07 5.86
N VAL A 56 -12.91 7.18 4.88
CA VAL A 56 -13.97 6.69 3.97
C VAL A 56 -15.04 5.93 4.74
N LEU A 57 -14.68 5.07 5.68
CA LEU A 57 -15.64 4.32 6.50
C LEU A 57 -16.48 5.27 7.37
N VAL A 58 -15.85 6.21 8.06
CA VAL A 58 -16.55 7.17 8.93
C VAL A 58 -17.49 8.06 8.12
N SER A 59 -17.04 8.57 6.98
CA SER A 59 -17.89 9.37 6.09
C SER A 59 -19.05 8.55 5.49
N ALA A 60 -18.80 7.31 5.07
CA ALA A 60 -19.84 6.40 4.61
C ALA A 60 -20.92 6.17 5.67
N GLY A 61 -20.50 5.90 6.91
CA GLY A 61 -21.42 5.71 8.03
C GLY A 61 -22.17 6.97 8.45
N TYR A 62 -21.54 8.14 8.33
CA TYR A 62 -22.15 9.43 8.70
C TYR A 62 -23.22 9.89 7.71
N TYR A 63 -22.96 9.80 6.40
CA TYR A 63 -23.87 10.33 5.38
C TYR A 63 -24.92 9.31 4.91
N TRP A 64 -24.60 8.02 4.86
CA TRP A 64 -25.49 6.97 4.31
C TRP A 64 -25.93 5.93 5.34
N GLY A 65 -25.51 6.09 6.60
CA GLY A 65 -25.94 5.24 7.71
C GLY A 65 -25.19 3.90 7.81
N PRO A 66 -25.63 3.02 8.73
CA PRO A 66 -24.87 1.83 9.13
C PRO A 66 -24.73 0.77 8.03
N ALA A 67 -25.73 0.60 7.15
CA ALA A 67 -25.64 -0.36 6.05
C ALA A 67 -24.54 0.02 5.03
N ALA A 68 -24.36 1.31 4.76
CA ALA A 68 -23.29 1.81 3.90
C ALA A 68 -21.91 1.69 4.56
N PHE A 69 -21.84 1.87 5.89
CA PHE A 69 -20.62 1.60 6.66
C PHE A 69 -20.18 0.14 6.52
N ASP A 70 -21.09 -0.82 6.68
CA ASP A 70 -20.74 -2.26 6.60
C ASP A 70 -20.27 -2.63 5.18
N LEU A 71 -20.97 -2.13 4.17
CA LEU A 71 -20.59 -2.33 2.77
C LEU A 71 -19.20 -1.71 2.48
N ALA A 72 -18.95 -0.48 2.93
CA ALA A 72 -17.66 0.17 2.78
C ALA A 72 -16.57 -0.54 3.58
N HIS A 73 -16.86 -1.00 4.80
CA HIS A 73 -15.90 -1.70 5.65
C HIS A 73 -15.41 -2.99 5.00
N TYR A 74 -16.33 -3.76 4.40
CA TYR A 74 -16.03 -5.01 3.70
C TYR A 74 -15.23 -4.75 2.42
N ASN A 75 -15.62 -3.75 1.61
CA ASN A 75 -15.05 -3.55 0.27
C ASN A 75 -13.83 -2.63 0.23
N ALA A 76 -13.71 -1.64 1.12
CA ALA A 76 -12.67 -0.61 1.04
C ALA A 76 -11.25 -1.17 1.14
N ALA A 77 -11.05 -2.26 1.90
CA ALA A 77 -9.75 -2.91 1.98
C ALA A 77 -9.35 -3.54 0.64
N TYR A 78 -10.27 -4.23 -0.04
CA TYR A 78 -10.02 -4.91 -1.32
C TYR A 78 -9.81 -3.98 -2.49
N ILE A 79 -10.25 -2.73 -2.40
CA ILE A 79 -10.08 -1.74 -3.47
C ILE A 79 -8.86 -0.88 -3.20
N ILE A 80 -8.80 -0.24 -2.04
CA ILE A 80 -7.83 0.83 -1.80
C ILE A 80 -6.42 0.27 -1.62
N PHE A 81 -6.24 -0.87 -0.93
CA PHE A 81 -4.92 -1.47 -0.73
C PHE A 81 -4.30 -1.98 -2.04
N PRO A 82 -4.99 -2.79 -2.88
CA PRO A 82 -4.43 -3.23 -4.15
C PRO A 82 -4.16 -2.08 -5.12
N ALA A 83 -5.02 -1.06 -5.16
CA ALA A 83 -4.78 0.13 -5.99
C ALA A 83 -3.49 0.86 -5.58
N TRP A 84 -3.28 1.06 -4.27
CA TRP A 84 -2.05 1.63 -3.75
C TRP A 84 -0.84 0.75 -4.04
N PHE A 85 -0.94 -0.56 -3.79
CA PHE A 85 0.14 -1.50 -4.01
C PHE A 85 0.54 -1.58 -5.49
N ALA A 86 -0.42 -1.58 -6.42
CA ALA A 86 -0.16 -1.54 -7.85
C ALA A 86 0.59 -0.26 -8.27
N LEU A 87 0.20 0.89 -7.73
CA LEU A 87 0.90 2.16 -7.95
C LEU A 87 2.34 2.09 -7.42
N PHE A 88 2.52 1.59 -6.19
CA PHE A 88 3.83 1.40 -5.59
C PHE A 88 4.71 0.46 -6.43
N ALA A 89 4.17 -0.70 -6.84
CA ALA A 89 4.89 -1.68 -7.64
C ALA A 89 5.27 -1.12 -9.03
N PHE A 90 4.40 -0.33 -9.65
CA PHE A 90 4.72 0.38 -10.88
C PHE A 90 5.91 1.33 -10.71
N PHE A 91 5.92 2.15 -9.65
CA PHE A 91 7.04 3.03 -9.36
C PHE A 91 8.33 2.26 -9.05
N TYR A 92 8.23 1.17 -8.27
CA TYR A 92 9.33 0.27 -7.96
C TYR A 92 10.00 -0.27 -9.24
N LEU A 93 9.20 -0.91 -10.11
CA LEU A 93 9.68 -1.51 -11.36
C LEU A 93 10.23 -0.45 -12.32
N ARG A 94 9.63 0.75 -12.36
CA ARG A 94 10.13 1.87 -13.14
C ARG A 94 11.51 2.34 -12.67
N GLN A 95 11.76 2.36 -11.35
CA GLN A 95 13.07 2.68 -10.80
C GLN A 95 14.11 1.60 -11.12
N CYS A 96 13.74 0.33 -11.13
CA CYS A 96 14.62 -0.77 -11.56
C CYS A 96 14.97 -0.65 -13.05
N ARG A 97 13.96 -0.45 -13.93
CA ARG A 97 14.18 -0.30 -15.39
C ARG A 97 15.08 0.88 -15.76
N ARG A 98 14.93 2.04 -15.10
CA ARG A 98 15.79 3.21 -15.34
C ARG A 98 17.27 2.94 -15.09
N ARG A 99 17.60 1.96 -14.24
CA ARG A 99 19.01 1.59 -13.98
C ARG A 99 19.57 0.54 -14.92
N GLY A 100 18.73 -0.34 -15.46
CA GLY A 100 19.15 -1.28 -16.51
C GLY A 100 19.78 -0.55 -17.71
N HIS A 101 19.29 0.64 -18.04
CA HIS A 101 19.86 1.49 -19.11
C HIS A 101 21.04 2.37 -18.68
N ALA A 102 21.21 2.66 -17.38
CA ALA A 102 22.34 3.45 -16.90
C ALA A 102 23.63 2.61 -16.74
N GLY A 103 23.51 1.28 -16.70
CA GLY A 103 24.65 0.35 -16.65
C GLY A 103 25.27 0.00 -18.00
N THR A 104 24.74 0.52 -19.11
CA THR A 104 25.21 0.24 -20.48
C THR A 104 25.92 1.43 -21.15
N ALA A 105 26.26 2.49 -20.41
CA ALA A 105 27.11 3.55 -20.95
C ALA A 105 28.57 3.08 -20.93
N PRO A 106 29.23 2.88 -22.08
CA PRO A 106 30.67 2.58 -22.10
C PRO A 106 31.45 3.79 -21.57
N ALA A 107 32.40 3.52 -20.69
CA ALA A 107 33.44 4.46 -20.28
C ALA A 107 34.41 4.76 -21.42
#